data_AF-A0A9W6G3W9-F1
#
_entry.id   AF-A0A9W6G3W9-F1
#
_cell.length_a   1.000
_cell.length_b   1.000
_cell.length_c   1.000
_cell.angle_alpha   90.00
_cell.angle_beta   90.00
_cell.angle_gamma   90.00
#
_symmetry.space_group_name_H-M   'P 1'
#
loop_
_entity.id
_entity.type
_entity.pdbx_description
1 polymer ?
#
loop_
_entity_poly.entity_id
_entity_poly.type
_entity_poly.pdbx_seq_one_letter_code
_entity_poly.pdbx_strand_id
1 'polypeptide(L)' 'MTVVEFDDQHIWRKTARSANQGGNCVCVAADGDQAGIRDSKEGPTGPAIWVGAADWAALRAHATR' A
#
# COMPACT_ATOMS: atom_id res chain seq x y z
N MET A 1 10.59 -6.46 -2.08
CA MET A 1 9.15 -6.11 -1.93
C MET A 1 8.37 -7.38 -2.26
N THR A 2 7.59 -7.90 -1.32
CA THR A 2 6.87 -9.17 -1.49
C THR A 2 5.42 -8.88 -1.88
N VAL A 3 4.85 -9.64 -2.82
CA VAL A 3 3.43 -9.52 -3.18
C VAL A 3 2.59 -10.03 -2.00
N VAL A 4 1.52 -9.32 -1.66
CA VAL A 4 0.54 -9.73 -0.66
C VAL A 4 -0.80 -9.82 -1.37
N GLU A 5 -1.50 -10.94 -1.20
CA GLU A 5 -2.82 -11.13 -1.79
C GLU A 5 -3.88 -10.54 -0.87
N PHE A 6 -4.75 -9.71 -1.45
CA PHE A 6 -6.01 -9.30 -0.87
C PHE A 6 -7.11 -9.81 -1.81
N ASP A 7 -8.33 -10.01 -1.30
CA ASP A 7 -9.50 -10.44 -2.08
C ASP A 7 -10.04 -9.28 -2.94
N ASP A 8 -9.15 -8.65 -3.70
CA ASP A 8 -9.40 -7.54 -4.62
C ASP A 8 -8.63 -7.73 -5.93
N GLN A 9 -8.82 -6.81 -6.89
CA GLN A 9 -8.24 -6.92 -8.23
C GLN A 9 -6.84 -6.31 -8.37
N HIS A 10 -6.24 -5.79 -7.28
CA HIS A 10 -5.00 -5.02 -7.37
C HIS A 10 -3.78 -5.85 -6.92
N ILE A 11 -2.64 -5.59 -7.57
CA ILE A 11 -1.38 -6.24 -7.21
C ILE A 11 -0.69 -5.46 -6.08
N TRP A 12 -0.95 -5.90 -4.85
CA TRP A 12 -0.38 -5.28 -3.66
C TRP A 12 1.02 -5.79 -3.34
N ARG A 13 1.86 -4.88 -2.88
CA ARG A 13 3.24 -5.18 -2.49
C ARG A 13 3.51 -4.63 -1.09
N LYS A 14 4.00 -5.50 -0.21
CA LYS A 14 4.47 -5.14 1.14
C LYS A 14 5.74 -4.29 1.04
N THR A 15 5.76 -3.16 1.74
CA THR A 15 6.94 -2.30 1.82
C THR A 15 8.10 -2.97 2.56
N ALA A 16 9.34 -2.63 2.18
CA ALA A 16 10.55 -3.24 2.75
C ALA A 16 10.81 -2.85 4.22
N ARG A 17 10.16 -1.78 4.72
CA ARG A 17 10.27 -1.33 6.12
C ARG A 17 9.36 -2.10 7.07
N SER A 18 8.43 -2.91 6.56
CA SER A 18 7.56 -3.73 7.40
C SER A 18 8.28 -5.02 7.81
N ALA A 19 8.54 -5.20 9.11
CA ALA A 19 9.19 -6.39 9.65
C ALA A 19 8.40 -7.68 9.39
N ASN A 20 9.04 -8.84 9.56
CA ASN A 20 8.44 -10.16 9.33
C ASN A 20 7.62 -10.71 10.52
N GLN A 21 7.12 -9.83 11.41
CA GLN A 21 6.27 -10.25 12.53
C GLN A 21 4.79 -10.41 12.12
N GLY A 22 4.53 -11.25 11.12
CA GLY A 22 3.20 -11.83 10.86
C GLY A 22 2.01 -10.86 10.75
N GLY A 23 1.99 -9.99 9.72
CA GLY A 23 0.76 -9.28 9.33
C GLY A 23 0.69 -7.78 9.64
N ASN A 24 1.80 -7.15 10.03
CA ASN A 24 1.85 -5.71 10.35
C ASN A 24 2.51 -4.89 9.22
N CYS A 25 1.91 -4.84 8.04
CA CYS A 25 2.58 -4.33 6.85
C CYS A 25 1.78 -3.23 6.16
N VAL A 26 2.47 -2.13 5.83
CA VAL A 26 1.95 -1.19 4.83
C VAL A 26 2.15 -1.82 3.47
N CYS A 27 1.05 -1.90 2.71
CA CYS A 27 0.98 -2.43 1.36
C CYS A 27 0.64 -1.29 0.40
N VAL A 28 1.31 -1.31 -0.76
CA VAL A 28 1.07 -0.35 -1.84
C VAL A 28 0.73 -1.06 -3.14
N ALA A 29 -0.20 -0.48 -3.90
CA ALA A 29 -0.58 -0.90 -5.24
C ALA A 29 -0.47 0.29 -6.21
N ALA A 30 -0.20 -0.01 -7.47
CA ALA A 30 -0.28 0.94 -8.56
C ALA A 30 -1.43 0.50 -9.46
N ASP A 31 -2.31 1.45 -9.81
CA ASP A 31 -3.43 1.23 -10.73
C ASP A 31 -3.58 2.46 -11.62
N GLY A 32 -3.16 2.36 -12.88
CA GLY A 32 -3.10 3.50 -13.79
C GLY A 32 -2.29 4.67 -13.23
N ASP A 33 -2.93 5.84 -13.10
CA ASP A 33 -2.39 7.06 -12.51
C ASP A 33 -2.66 7.20 -11.00
N GLN A 34 -3.20 6.15 -10.37
CA GLN A 34 -3.51 6.09 -8.96
C GLN A 34 -2.53 5.19 -8.19
N ALA A 35 -2.30 5.55 -6.93
CA ALA A 35 -1.59 4.74 -5.96
C ALA A 35 -2.54 4.38 -4.81
N GLY A 36 -2.57 3.09 -4.47
CA GLY A 36 -3.30 2.56 -3.34
C GLY A 36 -2.38 2.36 -2.14
N ILE A 37 -2.86 2.67 -0.93
CA ILE A 37 -2.16 2.45 0.34
C ILE A 37 -3.13 1.78 1.31
N ARG A 38 -2.72 0.67 1.92
CA ARG A 38 -3.49 -0.01 2.97
C ARG A 38 -2.61 -0.67 4.03
N ASP A 39 -3.19 -0.96 5.18
CA ASP A 39 -2.58 -1.78 6.23
C ASP A 39 -3.10 -3.23 6.09
N SER A 40 -2.20 -4.20 6.06
CA SER A 40 -2.56 -5.63 5.94
C SER A 40 -3.37 -6.16 7.12
N LYS A 41 -3.37 -5.47 8.28
CA LYS A 41 -4.10 -5.87 9.49
C LYS A 41 -5.61 -5.79 9.34
N GLU A 42 -6.09 -4.94 8.43
CA GLU A 42 -7.53 -4.75 8.21
C GLU A 42 -8.17 -5.91 7.42
N GLY A 43 -7.38 -6.94 7.07
CA GLY A 43 -7.86 -8.12 6.34
C GLY A 43 -8.16 -7.85 4.86
N PRO A 44 -8.67 -8.85 4.11
CA PRO A 44 -8.89 -8.76 2.66
C PRO A 44 -9.83 -7.62 2.25
N THR A 45 -10.88 -7.38 3.04
CA THR A 45 -11.91 -6.36 2.77
C THR A 45 -11.66 -5.03 3.46
N GLY A 46 -10.50 -4.87 4.10
CA GLY A 46 -10.10 -3.62 4.75
C GLY A 46 -10.00 -2.44 3.79
N PRO A 47 -10.18 -1.20 4.27
CA PRO A 47 -10.18 -0.02 3.43
C PRO A 47 -8.79 0.28 2.85
N ALA A 48 -8.77 0.83 1.64
CA ALA A 48 -7.58 1.37 1.00
C ALA A 48 -7.76 2.87 0.71
N ILE A 49 -6.70 3.64 0.90
CA ILE A 49 -6.63 5.03 0.47
C ILE A 49 -6.10 5.04 -0.95
N TRP A 50 -6.86 5.63 -1.87
CA TRP A 50 -6.48 5.83 -3.26
C TRP A 50 -6.21 7.30 -3.54
N VAL A 51 -5.05 7.58 -4.12
CA VAL A 51 -4.62 8.94 -4.45
C VAL A 51 -4.09 9.01 -5.87
N GLY A 52 -4.30 10.13 -6.54
CA GLY A 52 -3.72 10.36 -7.88
C GLY A 52 -2.21 10.59 -7.83
N ALA A 53 -1.57 10.57 -8.99
CA ALA A 53 -0.12 10.71 -9.13
C ALA A 53 0.46 11.98 -8.47
N ALA A 54 -0.28 13.10 -8.52
CA ALA A 54 0.13 14.37 -7.90
C ALA A 54 0.16 14.28 -6.37
N ASP A 55 -0.89 13.75 -5.76
CA ASP A 55 -0.99 13.56 -4.32
C ASP A 55 0.01 12.51 -3.82
N TRP A 56 0.26 11.46 -4.60
CA TRP A 56 1.32 10.49 -4.30
C TRP A 56 2.71 11.14 -4.31
N ALA A 57 2.98 12.04 -5.25
CA ALA A 57 4.24 12.78 -5.27
C ALA A 57 4.38 13.70 -4.05
N ALA A 58 3.31 14.41 -3.68
CA ALA A 58 3.27 15.25 -2.48
C ALA A 58 3.49 14.41 -1.21
N LEU A 59 2.80 13.28 -1.06
CA LEU A 59 2.96 12.37 0.07
C LEU A 59 4.42 11.92 0.21
N ARG A 60 5.07 11.50 -0.89
CA ARG A 60 6.48 11.08 -0.85
C ARG A 60 7.40 12.20 -0.41
N ALA A 61 7.17 13.43 -0.86
CA ALA A 61 7.96 14.59 -0.45
C ALA A 61 7.85 14.88 1.06
N HIS A 62 6.69 14.62 1.66
CA HIS A 62 6.48 14.80 3.11
C HIS A 62 6.88 13.59 3.96
N ALA A 63 6.84 12.38 3.38
CA ALA A 63 7.16 11.13 4.07
C ALA A 63 8.67 10.82 4.14
N THR A 64 9.50 11.54 3.37
CA THR A 64 10.96 11.52 3.53
C THR A 64 11.39 12.38 4.72
N ARG A 65 11.48 11.75 5.89
CA ARG A 65 12.13 12.31 7.09
C ARG A 65 13.25 11.38 7.54
#